data_AF-A0A8S2E723-F1
#
_entry.id   AF-A0A8S2E723-F1
#
_cell.length_a   1.000
_cell.length_b   1.000
_cell.length_c   1.000
_cell.angle_alpha   90.00
_cell.angle_beta   90.00
_cell.angle_gamma   90.00
#
_symmetry.space_group_name_H-M   'P 1'
#
loop_
_entity.id
_entity.type
_entity.pdbx_description
1 polymer ?
#
loop_
_entity_poly.entity_id
_entity_poly.type
_entity_poly.pdbx_seq_one_letter_code
_entity_poly.pdbx_strand_id
1 'polypeptide(L)'
;MEDEVMGTLNEYQQYTAEDLENAVKAVKNGLLICEASRSDNIPYSTLNDHVNENVTSFGSGRNSIFSEIEEMNLMNAVLMLQDWGDLQPINDPCMLAEQYVIQLGKGAMFKTDRPSYDWIQDFLKRHPTLTMKTSTALERCRAALTVEQIDE
;
A
#
# COMPACT_ATOMS: atom_id res chain seq x y z
N MET A 1 -7.27 29.55 7.46
CA MET A 1 -8.22 29.24 6.37
C MET A 1 -7.88 27.80 6.03
N GLU A 2 -8.53 26.89 6.75
CA GLU A 2 -8.24 25.46 6.73
C GLU A 2 -8.93 24.88 5.50
N ASP A 3 -8.15 24.39 4.55
CA ASP A 3 -8.67 23.71 3.37
C ASP A 3 -9.26 22.37 3.82
N GLU A 4 -10.58 22.36 3.97
CA GLU A 4 -11.40 21.18 4.19
C GLU A 4 -11.25 20.26 2.97
N VAL A 5 -10.48 19.18 3.12
CA VAL A 5 -10.27 18.17 2.07
C VAL A 5 -11.59 17.41 1.90
N MET A 6 -12.50 17.98 1.11
CA MET A 6 -13.73 17.31 0.71
C MET A 6 -13.37 16.05 -0.08
N GLY A 7 -13.58 14.90 0.55
CA GLY A 7 -13.35 13.59 -0.06
C GLY A 7 -14.11 13.48 -1.38
N THR A 8 -13.37 13.38 -2.48
CA THR A 8 -13.94 13.30 -3.82
C THR A 8 -14.75 12.01 -3.95
N LEU A 9 -16.06 12.14 -4.17
CA LEU A 9 -16.96 11.01 -4.43
C LEU A 9 -16.62 10.37 -5.78
N ASN A 10 -16.52 9.04 -5.81
CA ASN A 10 -16.31 8.27 -7.03
C ASN A 10 -17.67 8.09 -7.76
N GLU A 11 -17.69 7.94 -9.08
CA GLU A 11 -18.95 7.82 -9.87
C GLU A 11 -19.86 6.67 -9.37
N TYR A 12 -19.26 5.67 -8.73
CA TYR A 12 -19.91 4.48 -8.17
C TYR A 12 -20.28 4.59 -6.68
N GLN A 13 -19.77 5.58 -5.95
CA GLN A 13 -20.00 5.72 -4.51
C GLN A 13 -20.59 7.10 -4.21
N GLN A 14 -21.90 7.13 -3.96
CA GLN A 14 -22.67 8.36 -3.76
C GLN A 14 -22.73 8.84 -2.30
N TYR A 15 -22.02 8.17 -1.38
CA TYR A 15 -22.00 8.50 0.04
C TYR A 15 -20.56 8.72 0.52
N THR A 16 -20.38 9.69 1.42
CA THR A 16 -19.09 9.93 2.06
C THR A 16 -18.83 8.92 3.17
N ALA A 17 -17.58 8.81 3.62
CA ALA A 17 -17.24 8.00 4.79
C ALA A 17 -17.93 8.50 6.07
N GLU A 18 -18.17 9.81 6.16
CA GLU A 18 -18.83 10.45 7.29
C GLU A 18 -20.32 10.13 7.33
N ASP A 19 -21.01 10.18 6.19
CA ASP A 19 -22.42 9.78 6.06
C ASP A 19 -22.62 8.33 6.51
N LEU A 20 -21.70 7.45 6.12
CA LEU A 20 -21.72 6.05 6.50
C LEU A 20 -21.53 5.86 8.02
N GLU A 21 -20.58 6.57 8.63
CA GLU A 21 -20.35 6.48 10.07
C GLU A 21 -21.56 6.99 10.86
N ASN A 22 -22.19 8.07 10.40
CA ASN A 22 -23.39 8.64 10.99
C ASN A 22 -24.58 7.67 10.89
N ALA A 23 -24.79 7.05 9.72
CA ALA A 23 -25.83 6.05 9.50
C ALA A 23 -25.66 4.82 10.41
N VAL A 24 -24.42 4.33 10.57
CA VAL A 24 -24.13 3.20 11.47
C VAL A 24 -24.38 3.56 12.93
N LYS A 25 -24.01 4.77 13.37
CA LYS A 25 -24.31 5.28 14.72
C LYS A 25 -25.82 5.39 14.95
N ALA A 26 -26.56 5.88 13.97
CA ALA A 26 -28.02 6.00 14.03
C ALA A 26 -28.69 4.63 14.22
N VAL A 27 -28.28 3.61 13.47
CA VAL A 27 -28.78 2.24 13.63
C VAL A 27 -28.42 1.66 15.00
N LYS A 28 -27.19 1.87 15.48
CA LYS A 28 -26.76 1.44 16.82
C LYS A 28 -27.54 2.12 17.95
N ASN A 29 -28.01 3.35 17.73
CA ASN A 29 -28.86 4.10 18.65
C ASN A 29 -30.36 3.68 18.61
N GLY A 30 -30.72 2.72 17.74
CA GLY A 30 -32.06 2.12 17.69
C GLY A 30 -32.91 2.49 16.48
N LEU A 31 -32.37 3.21 15.49
CA LEU A 31 -33.06 3.41 14.21
C LEU A 31 -33.07 2.13 13.38
N LEU A 32 -34.13 1.95 12.60
CA LEU A 32 -34.21 0.84 11.66
C LEU A 32 -33.22 1.05 10.50
N ILE A 33 -32.55 0.00 10.06
CA ILE A 33 -31.60 0.04 8.93
C ILE A 33 -32.26 0.64 7.67
N CYS A 34 -33.53 0.32 7.43
CA CYS A 34 -34.31 0.88 6.31
C CYS A 34 -34.52 2.40 6.41
N GLU A 35 -34.67 2.94 7.63
CA GLU A 35 -34.85 4.38 7.83
C GLU A 35 -33.53 5.12 7.69
N ALA A 36 -32.46 4.61 8.31
CA ALA A 36 -31.12 5.16 8.16
C ALA A 36 -30.64 5.15 6.69
N SER A 37 -30.89 4.05 5.96
CA SER A 37 -30.60 3.95 4.51
C SER A 37 -31.28 5.04 3.68
N ARG A 38 -32.52 5.41 4.01
CA ARG A 38 -33.27 6.46 3.30
C ARG A 38 -32.82 7.87 3.68
N SER A 39 -32.51 8.09 4.96
CA SER A 39 -32.09 9.40 5.46
C SER A 39 -30.71 9.78 4.92
N ASP A 40 -29.78 8.83 4.90
CA ASP A 40 -28.38 9.06 4.53
C ASP A 40 -28.06 8.67 3.07
N ASN A 41 -29.08 8.24 2.30
CA ASN A 41 -28.97 7.80 0.90
C ASN A 41 -27.91 6.70 0.66
N ILE A 42 -27.74 5.80 1.63
CA ILE A 42 -26.82 4.66 1.55
C ILE A 42 -27.61 3.41 1.19
N PRO A 43 -27.15 2.56 0.25
CA PRO A 43 -27.82 1.29 -0.05
C PRO A 43 -28.01 0.43 1.20
N TYR A 44 -29.18 -0.17 1.33
CA TYR A 44 -29.54 -1.01 2.47
C TYR A 44 -28.51 -2.13 2.73
N SER A 45 -28.06 -2.81 1.66
CA SER A 45 -27.06 -3.88 1.75
C SER A 45 -25.75 -3.40 2.35
N THR A 46 -25.25 -2.24 1.90
CA THR A 46 -24.02 -1.63 2.40
C THR A 46 -24.14 -1.32 3.89
N LEU A 47 -25.23 -0.65 4.30
CA LEU A 47 -25.44 -0.31 5.70
C LEU A 47 -25.57 -1.57 6.57
N ASN A 48 -26.28 -2.60 6.08
CA ASN A 48 -26.42 -3.88 6.75
C ASN A 48 -25.06 -4.59 6.91
N ASP A 49 -24.21 -4.57 5.90
CA ASP A 49 -22.88 -5.19 5.97
C ASP A 49 -22.00 -4.48 7.00
N HIS A 50 -22.03 -3.14 7.05
CA HIS A 50 -21.31 -2.35 8.05
C HIS A 50 -21.84 -2.53 9.48
N VAL A 51 -23.15 -2.71 9.64
CA VAL A 51 -23.77 -2.96 10.96
C VAL A 51 -23.44 -4.36 11.48
N ASN A 52 -23.42 -5.37 10.59
CA ASN A 52 -23.11 -6.76 10.96
C ASN A 52 -21.61 -7.09 10.94
N GLU A 53 -20.74 -6.07 10.80
CA GLU A 53 -19.28 -6.23 10.74
C GLU A 53 -18.79 -7.17 9.62
N ASN A 54 -19.61 -7.37 8.58
CA ASN A 54 -19.25 -8.20 7.41
C ASN A 54 -18.29 -7.48 6.45
N VAL A 55 -17.93 -6.24 6.75
CA VAL A 55 -17.02 -5.44 5.93
C VAL A 55 -15.59 -5.82 6.29
N THR A 56 -14.90 -6.44 5.34
CA THR A 56 -13.46 -6.58 5.42
C THR A 56 -12.85 -5.18 5.34
N SER A 57 -12.06 -4.79 6.34
CA SER A 57 -11.34 -3.50 6.40
C SER A 57 -10.34 -3.28 5.26
N PHE A 58 -10.02 -4.34 4.54
CA PHE A 58 -9.22 -4.30 3.33
C PHE A 58 -10.11 -3.84 2.18
N GLY A 59 -9.65 -2.85 1.40
CA GLY A 59 -10.39 -2.30 0.26
C GLY A 59 -10.87 -3.38 -0.74
N SER A 60 -11.62 -2.97 -1.76
CA SER A 60 -12.32 -3.86 -2.73
C SER A 60 -11.42 -4.69 -3.67
N GLY A 61 -10.25 -5.14 -3.21
CA GLY A 61 -9.26 -5.89 -3.96
C GLY A 61 -8.75 -7.12 -3.22
N ARG A 62 -7.88 -7.87 -3.89
CA ARG A 62 -7.15 -8.96 -3.25
C ARG A 62 -6.23 -8.39 -2.18
N ASN A 63 -6.21 -9.05 -1.01
CA ASN A 63 -5.24 -8.76 0.03
C ASN A 63 -3.82 -8.89 -0.51
N SER A 64 -2.89 -8.09 0.05
CA SER A 64 -1.46 -8.20 -0.24
C SER A 64 -1.00 -9.65 -0.03
N ILE A 65 -0.09 -10.10 -0.88
CA ILE A 65 0.53 -11.44 -0.80
C ILE A 65 1.27 -11.61 0.55
N PHE A 66 1.79 -10.50 1.07
CA PHE A 66 2.48 -10.44 2.36
C PHE A 66 1.52 -9.92 3.42
N SER A 67 1.65 -10.45 4.64
CA SER A 67 1.04 -9.82 5.82
C SER A 67 1.66 -8.44 6.06
N GLU A 68 0.98 -7.58 6.81
CA GLU A 68 1.48 -6.24 7.14
C GLU A 68 2.88 -6.27 7.80
N ILE A 69 3.12 -7.26 8.67
CA ILE A 69 4.41 -7.47 9.35
C ILE A 69 5.50 -7.89 8.35
N GLU A 70 5.17 -8.82 7.46
CA GLU A 70 6.07 -9.29 6.40
C GLU A 70 6.42 -8.14 5.45
N GLU A 71 5.44 -7.33 5.09
CA GLU A 71 5.61 -6.18 4.19
C GLU A 71 6.49 -5.08 4.84
N MET A 72 6.32 -4.84 6.14
CA MET A 72 7.15 -3.91 6.90
C MET A 72 8.61 -4.39 7.03
N ASN A 73 8.83 -5.69 7.23
CA ASN A 73 10.18 -6.26 7.24
C ASN A 73 10.88 -6.08 5.90
N LEU A 74 10.14 -6.28 4.80
CA LEU A 74 10.66 -6.09 3.45
C LEU A 74 11.01 -4.61 3.19
N MET A 75 10.13 -3.69 3.60
CA MET A 75 10.39 -2.25 3.56
C MET A 75 11.66 -1.87 4.32
N ASN A 76 11.83 -2.36 5.55
CA ASN A 76 13.00 -2.07 6.38
C ASN A 76 14.30 -2.58 5.74
N ALA A 77 14.27 -3.78 5.18
CA ALA A 77 15.41 -4.34 4.47
C ALA A 77 15.79 -3.49 3.23
N VAL A 78 14.81 -2.99 2.48
CA VAL A 78 15.06 -2.04 1.36
C VAL A 78 15.69 -0.75 1.87
N LEU A 79 15.21 -0.18 2.99
CA LEU A 79 15.78 1.03 3.59
C LEU A 79 17.23 0.81 4.06
N MET A 80 17.53 -0.32 4.69
CA MET A 80 18.89 -0.66 5.10
C MET A 80 19.85 -0.73 3.91
N LEU A 81 19.41 -1.34 2.81
CA LEU A 81 20.19 -1.40 1.57
C LEU A 81 20.36 -0.02 0.92
N GLN A 82 19.34 0.84 0.99
CA GLN A 82 19.45 2.24 0.56
C GLN A 82 20.51 3.02 1.35
N ASP A 83 20.59 2.81 2.66
CA ASP A 83 21.55 3.51 3.52
C ASP A 83 22.98 3.00 3.34
N TRP A 84 23.14 1.74 2.92
CA TRP A 84 24.45 1.16 2.59
C TRP A 84 24.96 1.57 1.20
N GLY A 85 24.11 2.15 0.35
CA GLY A 85 24.50 2.70 -0.95
C GLY A 85 24.74 1.64 -2.04
N ASP A 86 24.28 0.40 -1.85
CA ASP A 86 24.50 -0.73 -2.77
C ASP A 86 23.19 -1.23 -3.40
N LEU A 87 22.44 -0.31 -4.01
CA LEU A 87 21.24 -0.66 -4.78
C LEU A 87 21.60 -0.79 -6.26
N GLN A 88 21.57 -2.01 -6.77
CA GLN A 88 21.85 -2.30 -8.18
C GLN A 88 20.59 -2.09 -9.03
N PRO A 89 20.66 -1.34 -10.14
CA PRO A 89 19.47 -0.86 -10.82
C PRO A 89 18.89 -1.92 -11.74
N ILE A 90 17.89 -2.67 -11.24
CA ILE A 90 16.69 -3.01 -12.04
C ILE A 90 15.54 -3.64 -11.22
N ASN A 91 15.79 -4.22 -10.04
CA ASN A 91 14.81 -5.08 -9.35
C ASN A 91 14.95 -5.17 -7.81
N ASP A 92 15.64 -4.26 -7.10
CA ASP A 92 15.96 -4.46 -5.66
C ASP A 92 14.80 -4.93 -4.76
N PRO A 93 13.62 -4.28 -4.72
CA PRO A 93 12.48 -4.81 -3.95
C PRO A 93 11.90 -6.09 -4.54
N CYS A 94 12.00 -6.31 -5.86
CA CYS A 94 11.54 -7.51 -6.54
C CYS A 94 12.40 -8.73 -6.20
N MET A 95 13.72 -8.58 -6.24
CA MET A 95 14.70 -9.61 -5.92
C MET A 95 14.63 -9.96 -4.43
N LEU A 96 14.50 -8.94 -3.59
CA LEU A 96 14.33 -9.14 -2.16
C LEU A 96 13.01 -9.86 -1.85
N ALA A 97 11.90 -9.47 -2.49
CA ALA A 97 10.61 -10.13 -2.33
C ALA A 97 10.59 -11.55 -2.88
N GLU A 98 11.28 -11.80 -4.00
CA GLU A 98 11.49 -13.14 -4.56
C GLU A 98 12.24 -14.04 -3.56
N GLN A 99 13.37 -13.57 -3.02
CA GLN A 99 14.13 -14.30 -2.00
C GLN A 99 13.30 -14.54 -0.74
N TYR A 100 12.54 -13.53 -0.30
CA TYR A 100 11.70 -13.63 0.89
C TYR A 100 10.58 -14.66 0.72
N VAL A 101 9.96 -14.72 -0.47
CA VAL A 101 8.93 -15.72 -0.78
C VAL A 101 9.50 -17.13 -0.86
N ILE A 102 10.70 -17.30 -1.41
CA ILE A 102 11.40 -18.59 -1.44
C ILE A 102 11.68 -19.06 0.00
N GLN A 103 12.17 -18.16 0.87
CA GLN A 103 12.43 -18.47 2.28
C GLN A 103 11.17 -18.88 3.05
N LEU A 104 10.03 -18.26 2.75
CA LEU A 104 8.75 -18.57 3.37
C LEU A 104 8.03 -19.79 2.75
N GLY A 105 8.56 -20.35 1.66
CA GLY A 105 7.91 -21.44 0.93
C GLY A 105 6.60 -21.04 0.24
N LYS A 106 6.42 -19.74 -0.05
CA LYS A 106 5.20 -19.16 -0.64
C LYS A 106 5.27 -18.98 -2.17
N GLY A 107 6.24 -19.60 -2.85
CA GLY A 107 6.54 -19.41 -4.30
C GLY A 107 5.30 -19.37 -5.19
N ALA A 108 4.37 -20.30 -4.95
CA ALA A 108 3.11 -20.45 -5.69
C ALA A 108 2.18 -19.22 -5.67
N MET A 109 2.43 -18.21 -4.81
CA MET A 109 1.62 -16.99 -4.76
C MET A 109 1.90 -16.03 -5.93
N PHE A 110 3.08 -16.12 -6.56
CA PHE A 110 3.37 -15.40 -7.80
C PHE A 110 3.21 -16.31 -9.01
N LYS A 111 2.58 -15.80 -10.07
CA LYS A 111 2.34 -16.58 -11.32
C LYS A 111 3.62 -17.09 -11.97
N THR A 112 4.74 -16.43 -11.73
CA THR A 112 6.08 -16.74 -12.28
C THR A 112 7.13 -16.88 -11.18
N ASP A 113 6.73 -17.26 -9.95
CA ASP A 113 7.57 -17.28 -8.74
C ASP A 113 8.28 -15.95 -8.41
N ARG A 114 7.92 -14.89 -9.14
CA ARG A 114 8.55 -13.58 -9.12
C ARG A 114 7.51 -12.47 -9.02
N PRO A 115 7.74 -11.44 -8.18
CA PRO A 115 6.85 -10.28 -8.14
C PRO A 115 6.83 -9.58 -9.50
N SER A 116 5.64 -9.18 -9.94
CA SER A 116 5.44 -8.42 -11.18
C SER A 116 5.78 -6.95 -10.99
N TYR A 117 5.97 -6.24 -12.11
CA TYR A 117 6.12 -4.79 -12.08
C TYR A 117 4.95 -4.08 -11.37
N ASP A 118 3.72 -4.54 -11.62
CA ASP A 118 2.51 -4.01 -10.98
C ASP A 118 2.56 -4.18 -9.46
N TRP A 119 3.07 -5.31 -8.97
CA TRP A 119 3.25 -5.53 -7.53
C TRP A 119 4.23 -4.52 -6.93
N ILE A 120 5.33 -4.20 -7.61
CA ILE A 120 6.28 -3.18 -7.13
C ILE A 120 5.58 -1.82 -7.05
N GLN A 121 4.83 -1.43 -8.09
CA GLN A 121 4.13 -0.15 -8.12
C GLN A 121 3.14 -0.04 -6.96
N ASP A 122 2.38 -1.09 -6.68
CA ASP A 122 1.43 -1.11 -5.58
C ASP A 122 2.13 -1.16 -4.22
N PHE A 123 3.25 -1.88 -4.09
CA PHE A 123 4.10 -1.88 -2.89
C PHE A 123 4.65 -0.47 -2.59
N LEU A 124 5.14 0.25 -3.61
CA LEU A 124 5.62 1.63 -3.45
C LEU A 124 4.49 2.62 -3.12
N LYS A 125 3.28 2.43 -3.67
CA LYS A 125 2.11 3.23 -3.28
C LYS A 125 1.74 3.03 -1.82
N ARG A 126 1.84 1.80 -1.31
CA ARG A 126 1.57 1.47 0.10
C ARG A 126 2.67 1.99 1.03
N HIS A 127 3.91 2.08 0.55
CA HIS A 127 5.07 2.53 1.31
C HIS A 127 5.72 3.77 0.67
N PRO A 128 5.09 4.97 0.77
CA PRO A 128 5.63 6.19 0.18
C PRO A 128 6.96 6.65 0.84
N THR A 129 7.31 6.07 1.99
CA THR A 129 8.61 6.24 2.65
C THR A 129 9.77 5.74 1.80
N LEU A 130 9.52 4.75 0.93
CA LEU A 130 10.47 4.25 -0.05
C LEU A 130 10.53 5.20 -1.24
N THR A 131 11.17 6.35 -1.06
CA THR A 131 11.57 7.17 -2.22
C THR A 131 12.70 6.44 -2.93
N MET A 132 12.52 6.17 -4.23
CA MET A 132 13.58 5.62 -5.06
C MET A 132 14.68 6.69 -5.16
N LYS A 133 15.69 6.61 -4.27
CA LYS A 133 16.82 7.54 -4.27
C LYS A 133 17.50 7.41 -5.63
N THR A 134 17.44 8.47 -6.44
CA THR A 134 18.26 8.54 -7.65
C THR A 134 19.72 8.69 -7.21
N SER A 135 20.64 7.97 -7.87
CA SER A 135 22.07 7.99 -7.52
C SER A 135 22.54 9.43 -7.30
N THR A 136 23.09 9.69 -6.13
CA THR A 136 23.57 11.02 -5.77
C THR A 136 24.78 11.37 -6.64
N ALA A 137 25.06 12.66 -6.85
CA ALA A 137 26.20 13.08 -7.66
C ALA A 137 27.54 12.53 -7.14
N LEU A 138 27.66 12.33 -5.82
CA LEU A 138 28.86 11.81 -5.16
C LEU A 138 29.13 10.33 -5.52
N GLU A 139 28.09 9.50 -5.61
CA GLU A 139 28.21 8.09 -6.02
C GLU A 139 28.63 7.97 -7.49
N ARG A 140 28.09 8.85 -8.35
CA ARG A 140 28.52 8.95 -9.76
C ARG A 140 29.98 9.33 -9.88
N CYS A 141 30.43 10.32 -9.10
CA CYS A 141 31.84 10.70 -9.06
C CYS A 141 32.73 9.54 -8.60
N ARG A 142 32.32 8.78 -7.56
CA ARG A 142 33.07 7.60 -7.10
C ARG A 142 33.14 6.50 -8.14
N ALA A 143 32.04 6.22 -8.83
CA ALA A 143 32.00 5.22 -9.90
C ALA A 143 32.80 5.63 -11.15
N ALA A 144 33.00 6.94 -11.36
CA ALA A 144 33.77 7.49 -12.47
C ALA A 144 35.29 7.57 -12.20
N LEU A 145 35.75 7.34 -10.96
CA LEU A 145 37.18 7.33 -10.62
C LEU A 145 37.85 6.11 -11.24
N THR A 146 38.84 6.34 -12.11
CA THR A 146 39.75 5.31 -12.60
C THR A 146 40.94 5.15 -11.64
N VAL A 147 41.57 3.97 -11.64
CA VAL A 147 42.69 3.61 -10.73
C VAL A 147 43.80 4.67 -10.73
N GLU A 148 44.03 5.33 -11.86
CA GLU A 148 45.02 6.39 -12.05
C GLU A 148 44.77 7.64 -11.17
N GLN A 149 43.54 7.87 -10.69
CA GLN A 149 43.19 9.04 -9.87
C GLN A 149 43.28 8.77 -8.35
N ILE A 150 43.63 7.54 -7.94
CA ILE A 150 43.69 7.13 -6.52
C ILE A 150 45.14 7.23 -5.98
N ASP A 151 46.15 7.21 -6.86
CA ASP A 151 47.56 7.12 -6.50
C ASP A 151 48.34 8.48 -6.55
N GLU A 152 47.64 9.61 -6.52
CA GLU A 152 48.22 10.97 -6.42
C GLU A 152 47.95 11.61 -5.04
#